data_AF-I4BAG1-F1
#
_entry.id   AF-I4BAG1-F1
#
_cell.length_a   1.000
_cell.length_b   1.000
_cell.length_c   1.000
_cell.angle_alpha   90.00
_cell.angle_beta   90.00
_cell.angle_gamma   90.00
#
_symmetry.space_group_name_H-M   'P 1'
#
loop_
_entity.id
_entity.type
_entity.pdbx_description
1 polymer ?
#
loop_
_entity_poly.entity_id
_entity_poly.type
_entity_poly.pdbx_seq_one_letter_code
_entity_poly.pdbx_strand_id
1 'polypeptide(L)'
;MLHKPALNKRLRRLGLLLAALTVAAGNLSASTPARFVEKNRKAIYKRLDAAIKASGVLYPPKMVRLAVFKAERRLELWLPDANGAWRFVKDYKFTAMSGSQGPKLYYGDLQIPEGIYGIDRLDLSPEYHLAMHVDHPNEFDRAMIELEGRDPRHVSTGINVHGGAISYGCVVIGDRNIEEVFMLSFLAGKENTQLYIFPHDTIRSEPEFKHCEKCPVWYGELTRHLEQAIKQFSR
;
A
#
# COMPACT_ATOMS: atom_id res chain seq x y z
N MET A 1 -64.63 -49.30 46.54
CA MET A 1 -63.38 -50.07 46.50
C MET A 1 -63.01 -50.32 45.04
N LEU A 2 -61.87 -49.74 44.63
CA LEU A 2 -60.92 -50.15 43.58
C LEU A 2 -61.43 -50.94 42.35
N HIS A 3 -61.37 -50.31 41.18
CA HIS A 3 -60.51 -50.75 40.06
C HIS A 3 -60.50 -49.71 38.92
N LYS A 4 -59.30 -49.33 38.45
CA LYS A 4 -59.09 -48.59 37.19
C LYS A 4 -59.37 -49.53 36.00
N PRO A 5 -59.68 -48.96 34.83
CA PRO A 5 -58.76 -49.18 33.72
C PRO A 5 -58.43 -47.93 32.91
N ALA A 6 -57.34 -48.08 32.17
CA ALA A 6 -56.64 -47.08 31.39
C ALA A 6 -57.37 -46.69 30.08
N LEU A 7 -56.74 -45.74 29.38
CA LEU A 7 -56.54 -45.64 27.93
C LEU A 7 -57.05 -44.36 27.25
N ASN A 8 -56.17 -43.84 26.38
CA ASN A 8 -56.38 -42.94 25.25
C ASN A 8 -56.12 -41.44 25.44
N LYS A 9 -54.82 -41.09 25.55
CA LYS A 9 -54.30 -39.80 25.06
C LYS A 9 -54.33 -39.80 23.52
N ARG A 10 -55.30 -39.08 22.94
CA ARG A 10 -55.34 -38.76 21.51
C ARG A 10 -54.15 -37.86 21.14
N LEU A 11 -53.26 -38.34 20.27
CA LEU A 11 -52.27 -37.52 19.58
C LEU A 11 -52.97 -36.55 18.63
N ARG A 12 -52.85 -35.24 18.88
CA ARG A 12 -53.16 -34.20 17.89
C ARG A 12 -51.94 -34.06 16.97
N ARG A 13 -52.10 -34.46 15.71
CA ARG A 13 -51.15 -34.19 14.62
C ARG A 13 -51.21 -32.70 14.30
N LEU A 14 -50.17 -31.95 14.68
CA LEU A 14 -49.95 -30.58 14.21
C LEU A 14 -49.11 -30.69 12.93
N GLY A 15 -49.71 -30.39 11.78
CA GLY A 15 -49.02 -30.41 10.50
C GLY A 15 -47.99 -29.28 10.42
N LEU A 16 -46.72 -29.64 10.20
CA LEU A 16 -45.67 -28.71 9.78
C LEU A 16 -45.94 -28.26 8.34
N LEU A 17 -46.10 -26.95 8.14
CA LEU A 17 -45.88 -26.30 6.84
C LEU A 17 -44.60 -25.49 6.96
N LEU A 18 -43.46 -26.12 6.68
CA LEU A 18 -42.18 -25.42 6.50
C LEU A 18 -42.17 -24.86 5.08
N ALA A 19 -42.42 -23.56 4.94
CA ALA A 19 -42.13 -22.84 3.70
C ALA A 19 -40.60 -22.77 3.56
N ALA A 20 -40.03 -23.59 2.67
CA ALA A 20 -38.62 -23.49 2.32
C ALA A 20 -38.39 -22.23 1.49
N LEU A 21 -38.04 -21.12 2.13
CA LEU A 21 -37.37 -20.01 1.45
C LEU A 21 -35.99 -20.51 1.04
N THR A 22 -35.85 -20.88 -0.24
CA THR A 22 -34.54 -21.03 -0.86
C THR A 22 -33.96 -19.64 -1.07
N VAL A 23 -33.22 -19.15 -0.08
CA VAL A 23 -32.30 -18.03 -0.30
C VAL A 23 -31.23 -18.55 -1.25
N ALA A 24 -31.34 -18.20 -2.53
CA ALA A 24 -30.24 -18.33 -3.47
C ALA A 24 -29.12 -17.40 -2.96
N ALA A 25 -28.16 -17.98 -2.22
CA ALA A 25 -26.92 -17.33 -1.90
C ALA A 25 -26.14 -17.14 -3.21
N GLY A 26 -26.41 -16.02 -3.89
CA GLY A 26 -25.56 -15.54 -4.95
C GLY A 26 -24.18 -15.29 -4.35
N ASN A 27 -23.22 -16.19 -4.62
CA ASN A 27 -21.82 -15.97 -4.32
C ASN A 27 -21.31 -14.81 -5.20
N LEU A 28 -21.58 -13.58 -4.78
CA LEU A 28 -20.77 -12.42 -5.12
C LEU A 28 -19.42 -12.61 -4.40
N SER A 29 -18.58 -13.50 -4.93
CA SER A 29 -17.21 -13.67 -4.48
C SER A 29 -16.49 -12.35 -4.74
N ALA A 30 -16.40 -11.51 -3.71
CA ALA A 30 -15.59 -10.29 -3.75
C ALA A 30 -14.20 -10.65 -4.27
N SER A 31 -13.70 -9.91 -5.26
CA SER A 31 -12.36 -10.12 -5.80
C SER A 31 -11.32 -9.81 -4.73
N THR A 32 -10.56 -10.82 -4.32
CA THR A 32 -9.45 -10.66 -3.36
C THR A 32 -8.16 -10.25 -4.09
N PRO A 33 -7.18 -9.64 -3.39
CA PRO A 33 -5.83 -9.40 -3.93
C PRO A 33 -5.20 -10.66 -4.53
N ALA A 34 -5.33 -11.81 -3.86
CA ALA A 34 -4.82 -13.09 -4.33
C ALA A 34 -5.43 -13.48 -5.68
N ARG A 35 -6.77 -13.41 -5.80
CA ARG A 35 -7.48 -13.75 -7.04
C ARG A 35 -7.15 -12.78 -8.17
N PHE A 36 -6.98 -11.49 -7.86
CA PHE A 36 -6.53 -10.50 -8.83
C PHE A 36 -5.15 -10.85 -9.38
N VAL A 37 -4.19 -11.13 -8.50
CA VAL A 37 -2.82 -11.47 -8.89
C VAL A 37 -2.81 -12.78 -9.68
N GLU A 38 -3.46 -13.83 -9.21
CA GLU A 38 -3.55 -15.13 -9.91
C GLU A 38 -4.07 -14.97 -11.34
N LYS A 39 -5.17 -14.22 -11.52
CA LYS A 39 -5.80 -14.00 -12.82
C LYS A 39 -4.93 -13.19 -13.78
N ASN A 40 -4.23 -12.16 -13.29
CA ASN A 40 -3.58 -11.17 -14.14
C ASN A 40 -2.05 -11.33 -14.26
N ARG A 41 -1.42 -12.17 -13.42
CA ARG A 41 0.04 -12.29 -13.30
C ARG A 41 0.77 -12.44 -14.63
N LYS A 42 0.30 -13.33 -15.51
CA LYS A 42 0.95 -13.57 -16.82
C LYS A 42 0.95 -12.31 -17.70
N ALA A 43 -0.16 -11.59 -17.74
CA ALA A 43 -0.29 -10.37 -18.53
C ALA A 43 0.52 -9.21 -17.96
N ILE A 44 0.53 -9.05 -16.63
CA ILE A 44 1.33 -8.04 -15.93
C ILE A 44 2.82 -8.33 -16.11
N TYR A 45 3.26 -9.57 -15.86
CA TYR A 45 4.65 -9.98 -16.03
C TYR A 45 5.18 -9.74 -17.45
N LYS A 46 4.36 -9.97 -18.49
CA LYS A 46 4.75 -9.68 -19.88
C LYS A 46 5.21 -8.23 -20.09
N ARG A 47 4.66 -7.27 -19.34
CA ARG A 47 5.05 -5.84 -19.41
C ARG A 47 6.35 -5.53 -18.64
N LEU A 48 6.71 -6.38 -17.68
CA LEU A 48 7.92 -6.27 -16.85
C LEU A 48 9.09 -7.12 -17.37
N ASP A 49 8.83 -8.14 -18.20
CA ASP A 49 9.81 -9.18 -18.57
C ASP A 49 11.13 -8.61 -19.09
N ALA A 50 11.07 -7.63 -20.01
CA ALA A 50 12.27 -6.99 -20.55
C ALA A 50 13.07 -6.24 -19.47
N ALA A 51 12.38 -5.50 -18.60
CA ALA A 51 13.01 -4.76 -17.50
C ALA A 51 13.64 -5.70 -16.48
N ILE A 52 12.91 -6.74 -16.04
CA ILE A 52 13.41 -7.76 -15.11
C ILE A 52 14.67 -8.43 -15.65
N LYS A 53 14.65 -8.86 -16.93
CA LYS A 53 15.80 -9.49 -17.58
C LYS A 53 17.00 -8.54 -17.67
N ALA A 54 16.80 -7.30 -18.09
CA ALA A 54 17.86 -6.30 -18.19
C ALA A 54 18.49 -5.96 -16.82
N SER A 55 17.71 -6.05 -15.75
CA SER A 55 18.16 -5.70 -14.40
C SER A 55 18.97 -6.80 -13.71
N GLY A 56 18.84 -8.06 -14.18
CA GLY A 56 19.46 -9.24 -13.55
C GLY A 56 18.86 -9.62 -12.20
N VAL A 57 17.63 -9.19 -11.91
CA VAL A 57 16.95 -9.42 -10.63
C VAL A 57 16.23 -10.76 -10.57
N LEU A 58 15.95 -11.24 -9.36
CA LEU A 58 15.18 -12.46 -9.17
C LEU A 58 13.68 -12.22 -9.37
N TYR A 59 13.01 -13.20 -9.99
CA TYR A 59 11.55 -13.25 -10.09
C TYR A 59 11.01 -14.64 -9.71
N PRO A 60 9.95 -14.74 -8.87
CA PRO A 60 9.31 -13.65 -8.14
C PRO A 60 10.27 -13.01 -7.11
N PRO A 61 10.12 -11.70 -6.82
CA PRO A 61 10.97 -11.04 -5.85
C PRO A 61 10.65 -11.54 -4.43
N LYS A 62 11.68 -11.59 -3.57
CA LYS A 62 11.51 -11.82 -2.13
C LYS A 62 11.30 -10.53 -1.35
N MET A 63 11.73 -9.40 -1.91
CA MET A 63 11.60 -8.08 -1.31
C MET A 63 11.38 -7.04 -2.41
N VAL A 64 10.70 -5.96 -2.06
CA VAL A 64 10.42 -4.83 -2.96
C VAL A 64 10.80 -3.54 -2.26
N ARG A 65 11.55 -2.68 -2.96
CA ARG A 65 11.74 -1.29 -2.55
C ARG A 65 11.18 -0.34 -3.59
N LEU A 66 10.47 0.66 -3.12
CA LEU A 66 9.87 1.71 -3.94
C LEU A 66 10.49 3.03 -3.52
N ALA A 67 11.15 3.74 -4.44
CA ALA A 67 11.74 5.05 -4.19
C ALA A 67 10.93 6.11 -4.93
N VAL A 68 10.23 6.95 -4.17
CA VAL A 68 9.41 8.04 -4.68
C VAL A 68 10.19 9.35 -4.59
N PHE A 69 10.17 10.11 -5.67
CA PHE A 69 10.81 11.41 -5.79
C PHE A 69 9.73 12.45 -6.08
N LYS A 70 9.37 13.25 -5.08
CA LYS A 70 8.19 14.12 -5.14
C LYS A 70 8.32 15.21 -6.18
N ALA A 71 9.44 15.92 -6.23
CA ALA A 71 9.66 16.98 -7.22
C ALA A 71 9.62 16.45 -8.67
N GLU A 72 10.19 15.26 -8.88
CA GLU A 72 10.28 14.58 -10.17
C GLU A 72 8.97 13.85 -10.54
N ARG A 73 8.03 13.73 -9.60
CA ARG A 73 6.76 13.01 -9.77
C ARG A 73 6.96 11.60 -10.30
N ARG A 74 7.91 10.89 -9.67
CA ARG A 74 8.41 9.60 -10.14
C ARG A 74 8.47 8.60 -8.99
N LEU A 75 8.05 7.37 -9.27
CA LEU A 75 8.29 6.20 -8.43
C LEU A 75 9.26 5.27 -9.16
N GLU A 76 10.33 4.85 -8.50
CA GLU A 76 11.26 3.84 -8.98
C GLU A 76 11.02 2.50 -8.28
N LEU A 77 11.04 1.41 -9.04
CA LEU A 77 11.00 0.04 -8.55
C LEU A 77 12.40 -0.54 -8.47
N TRP A 78 12.74 -1.06 -7.30
CA TRP A 78 14.02 -1.69 -6.99
C TRP A 78 13.79 -3.09 -6.43
N LEU A 79 14.46 -4.07 -7.04
CA LEU A 79 14.40 -5.48 -6.63
C LEU A 79 15.81 -6.01 -6.37
N PRO A 80 15.99 -6.98 -5.46
CA PRO A 80 17.30 -7.57 -5.20
C PRO A 80 17.72 -8.53 -6.32
N ASP A 81 19.01 -8.55 -6.64
CA ASP A 81 19.63 -9.61 -7.42
C ASP A 81 19.92 -10.87 -6.57
N ALA A 82 20.60 -11.86 -7.16
CA ALA A 82 20.96 -13.11 -6.47
C ALA A 82 21.91 -12.90 -5.28
N ASN A 83 22.66 -11.80 -5.24
CA ASN A 83 23.58 -11.44 -4.16
C ASN A 83 22.93 -10.52 -3.12
N GLY A 84 21.66 -10.15 -3.31
CA GLY A 84 20.94 -9.21 -2.44
C GLY A 84 21.21 -7.74 -2.74
N ALA A 85 21.93 -7.40 -3.81
CA ALA A 85 22.15 -6.02 -4.20
C ALA A 85 20.89 -5.46 -4.89
N TRP A 86 20.53 -4.21 -4.55
CA TRP A 86 19.37 -3.55 -5.12
C TRP A 86 19.66 -3.09 -6.54
N ARG A 87 18.79 -3.48 -7.48
CA ARG A 87 18.89 -3.10 -8.88
C ARG A 87 17.66 -2.29 -9.28
N PHE A 88 17.90 -1.19 -9.96
CA PHE A 88 16.84 -0.44 -10.62
C PHE A 88 16.18 -1.31 -11.68
N VAL A 89 14.85 -1.41 -11.64
CA VAL A 89 14.07 -2.19 -12.62
C VAL A 89 13.35 -1.28 -13.59
N LYS A 90 12.58 -0.32 -13.06
CA LYS A 90 11.69 0.52 -13.86
C LYS A 90 11.24 1.74 -13.06
N ASP A 91 10.94 2.84 -13.74
CA ASP A 91 10.29 4.01 -13.17
C ASP A 91 8.86 4.20 -13.69
N TYR A 92 8.05 4.88 -12.89
CA TYR A 92 6.65 5.18 -13.15
C TYR A 92 6.39 6.65 -12.87
N LYS A 93 5.86 7.35 -13.85
CA LYS A 93 5.43 8.74 -13.68
C LYS A 93 4.11 8.79 -12.92
N PHE A 94 3.94 9.82 -12.11
CA PHE A 94 2.67 10.06 -11.45
C PHE A 94 1.60 10.44 -12.49
N THR A 95 0.38 9.96 -12.28
CA THR A 95 -0.80 10.40 -13.03
C THR A 95 -1.51 11.55 -12.34
N ALA A 96 -1.36 11.68 -11.02
CA ALA A 96 -1.85 12.80 -10.23
C ALA A 96 -0.91 13.07 -9.05
N MET A 97 -0.90 14.31 -8.56
CA MET A 97 -0.11 14.71 -7.41
C MET A 97 -0.82 15.81 -6.63
N SER A 98 -0.62 15.80 -5.32
CA SER A 98 -1.00 16.88 -4.41
C SER A 98 0.21 17.30 -3.58
N GLY A 99 0.22 18.56 -3.16
CA GLY A 99 1.27 19.13 -2.33
C GLY A 99 2.54 19.49 -3.10
N SER A 100 3.59 19.80 -2.34
CA SER A 100 4.91 20.20 -2.85
C SER A 100 6.01 19.46 -2.10
N GLN A 101 7.25 19.97 -2.05
CA GLN A 101 8.30 19.41 -1.20
C GLN A 101 8.06 19.79 0.26
N GLY A 102 8.53 18.95 1.19
CA GLY A 102 8.31 19.10 2.64
C GLY A 102 7.36 18.03 3.21
N PRO A 103 7.38 17.84 4.54
CA PRO A 103 6.69 16.74 5.19
C PRO A 103 5.18 16.99 5.25
N LYS A 104 4.41 15.91 5.43
CA LYS A 104 2.99 16.00 5.77
C LYS A 104 2.84 16.28 7.27
N LEU A 105 2.09 17.33 7.62
CA LEU A 105 1.95 17.79 9.00
C LEU A 105 0.50 17.76 9.49
N TYR A 106 -0.50 17.94 8.64
CA TYR A 106 -1.88 17.99 9.12
C TYR A 106 -2.83 17.27 8.18
N TYR A 107 -3.95 16.81 8.73
CA TYR A 107 -5.08 16.40 7.93
C TYR A 107 -5.49 17.55 6.99
N GLY A 108 -5.64 17.26 5.70
CA GLY A 108 -6.07 18.23 4.70
C GLY A 108 -4.98 19.16 4.15
N ASP A 109 -3.71 19.03 4.57
CA ASP A 109 -2.59 19.80 3.97
C ASP A 109 -2.26 19.41 2.52
N LEU A 110 -2.96 18.39 1.98
CA LEU A 110 -2.80 17.84 0.63
C LEU A 110 -1.38 17.35 0.32
N GLN A 111 -0.56 17.11 1.35
CA GLN A 111 0.84 16.79 1.20
C GLN A 111 1.06 15.27 1.13
N ILE A 112 1.89 14.81 0.19
CA ILE A 112 2.48 13.46 0.25
C ILE A 112 3.55 13.49 1.35
N PRO A 113 3.54 12.55 2.32
CA PRO A 113 4.53 12.52 3.39
C PRO A 113 5.94 12.23 2.86
N GLU A 114 6.96 12.57 3.63
CA GLU A 114 8.36 12.29 3.32
C GLU A 114 8.94 11.44 4.43
N GLY A 115 9.61 10.34 4.09
CA GLY A 115 10.03 9.35 5.07
C GLY A 115 10.20 7.94 4.51
N ILE A 116 10.36 6.99 5.44
CA ILE A 116 10.56 5.57 5.15
C ILE A 116 9.40 4.81 5.78
N TYR A 117 8.65 4.10 4.95
CA TYR A 117 7.36 3.52 5.30
C TYR A 117 7.28 2.05 4.94
N GLY A 118 6.49 1.29 5.69
CA GLY A 118 6.04 -0.04 5.34
C GLY A 118 4.73 -0.02 4.54
N ILE A 119 4.40 -1.17 3.97
CA ILE A 119 3.06 -1.45 3.42
C ILE A 119 2.33 -2.38 4.38
N ASP A 120 1.23 -1.91 4.96
CA ASP A 120 0.47 -2.67 5.96
C ASP A 120 -0.77 -3.37 5.38
N ARG A 121 -1.26 -2.92 4.21
CA ARG A 121 -2.43 -3.49 3.51
C ARG A 121 -2.35 -3.36 1.98
N LEU A 122 -2.94 -4.34 1.29
CA LEU A 122 -3.08 -4.39 -0.16
C LEU A 122 -4.55 -4.62 -0.50
N ASP A 123 -5.19 -3.67 -1.19
CA ASP A 123 -6.63 -3.68 -1.45
C ASP A 123 -6.97 -3.55 -2.94
N LEU A 124 -8.09 -4.16 -3.33
CA LEU A 124 -8.81 -3.76 -4.53
C LEU A 124 -9.74 -2.61 -4.14
N SER A 125 -9.68 -1.51 -4.88
CA SER A 125 -10.45 -0.31 -4.58
C SER A 125 -11.33 0.06 -5.77
N PRO A 126 -12.65 0.22 -5.59
CA PRO A 126 -13.52 0.77 -6.63
C PRO A 126 -13.12 2.19 -7.05
N GLU A 127 -12.49 2.96 -6.15
CA GLU A 127 -12.07 4.33 -6.40
C GLU A 127 -10.70 4.40 -7.07
N TYR A 128 -9.80 3.47 -6.73
CA TYR A 128 -8.37 3.55 -7.10
C TYR A 128 -7.85 2.39 -7.95
N HIS A 129 -8.72 1.47 -8.39
CA HIS A 129 -8.39 0.16 -8.99
C HIS A 129 -7.66 -0.77 -8.02
N LEU A 130 -6.45 -0.39 -7.60
CA LEU A 130 -5.62 -1.07 -6.61
C LEU A 130 -5.00 -0.04 -5.68
N ALA A 131 -4.90 -0.36 -4.40
CA ALA A 131 -4.29 0.50 -3.39
C ALA A 131 -3.34 -0.29 -2.50
N MET A 132 -2.16 0.28 -2.26
CA MET A 132 -1.19 -0.19 -1.27
C MET A 132 -1.18 0.83 -0.13
N HIS A 133 -1.72 0.45 1.03
CA HIS A 133 -1.78 1.34 2.18
C HIS A 133 -0.39 1.47 2.82
N VAL A 134 -0.03 2.72 3.08
CA VAL A 134 1.25 3.12 3.66
C VAL A 134 1.04 3.29 5.16
N ASP A 135 1.98 2.79 5.97
CA ASP A 135 1.89 2.83 7.44
C ASP A 135 2.11 4.23 8.07
N HIS A 136 1.78 5.30 7.35
CA HIS A 136 1.79 6.68 7.83
C HIS A 136 0.52 7.01 8.64
N PRO A 137 0.64 7.61 9.83
CA PRO A 137 1.87 8.00 10.51
C PRO A 137 2.60 6.79 11.12
N ASN A 138 3.89 6.63 10.82
CA ASN A 138 4.73 5.56 11.35
C ASN A 138 5.32 5.93 12.73
N GLU A 139 6.28 5.15 13.24
CA GLU A 139 6.93 5.44 14.53
C GLU A 139 7.61 6.81 14.57
N PHE A 140 8.36 7.17 13.53
CA PHE A 140 9.03 8.46 13.43
C PHE A 140 8.00 9.60 13.40
N ASP A 141 6.96 9.49 12.56
CA ASP A 141 5.92 10.53 12.47
C ASP A 141 5.24 10.75 13.82
N ARG A 142 4.89 9.67 14.53
CA ARG A 142 4.25 9.73 15.84
C ARG A 142 5.13 10.39 16.89
N ALA A 143 6.43 10.08 16.90
CA ALA A 143 7.39 10.72 17.80
C ALA A 143 7.49 12.24 17.53
N MET A 144 7.49 12.65 16.26
CA MET A 144 7.53 14.08 15.91
C MET A 144 6.22 14.80 16.24
N ILE A 145 5.08 14.15 16.03
CA ILE A 145 3.76 14.66 16.45
C ILE A 145 3.74 14.94 17.96
N GLU A 146 4.23 13.98 18.75
CA GLU A 146 4.30 14.10 20.22
C GLU A 146 5.27 15.21 20.65
N LEU A 147 6.46 15.27 20.06
CA LEU A 147 7.48 16.28 20.35
C LEU A 147 6.96 17.71 20.07
N GLU A 148 6.18 17.88 19.01
CA GLU A 148 5.57 19.16 18.65
C GLU A 148 4.32 19.52 19.47
N GLY A 149 3.84 18.60 20.33
CA GLY A 149 2.58 18.79 21.06
C GLY A 149 1.36 18.88 20.14
N ARG A 150 1.41 18.27 18.95
CA ARG A 150 0.30 18.29 18.00
C ARG A 150 -0.83 17.38 18.46
N ASP A 151 -2.05 17.86 18.26
CA ASP A 151 -3.25 17.05 18.53
C ASP A 151 -3.31 15.85 17.56
N PRO A 152 -3.23 14.61 18.07
CA PRO A 152 -3.23 13.41 17.23
C PRO A 152 -4.52 13.26 16.41
N ARG A 153 -5.62 13.91 16.81
CA ARG A 153 -6.89 13.91 16.06
C ARG A 153 -6.81 14.67 14.74
N HIS A 154 -5.81 15.53 14.56
CA HIS A 154 -5.58 16.31 13.34
C HIS A 154 -4.43 15.75 12.48
N VAL A 155 -3.97 14.54 12.77
CA VAL A 155 -2.95 13.85 11.99
C VAL A 155 -3.62 13.11 10.84
N SER A 156 -3.10 13.28 9.63
CA SER A 156 -3.61 12.55 8.48
C SER A 156 -3.21 11.09 8.50
N THR A 157 -4.16 10.22 8.19
CA THR A 157 -3.95 8.79 7.93
C THR A 157 -4.36 8.48 6.48
N GLY A 158 -4.31 7.20 6.07
CA GLY A 158 -4.90 6.77 4.79
C GLY A 158 -4.07 7.11 3.56
N ILE A 159 -2.75 7.21 3.70
CA ILE A 159 -1.85 7.43 2.57
C ILE A 159 -1.71 6.13 1.80
N ASN A 160 -1.80 6.20 0.47
CA ASN A 160 -1.72 5.03 -0.40
C ASN A 160 -0.76 5.27 -1.58
N VAL A 161 -0.18 4.19 -2.09
CA VAL A 161 0.30 4.12 -3.49
C VAL A 161 -0.80 3.44 -4.30
N HIS A 162 -1.34 4.11 -5.32
CA HIS A 162 -2.54 3.59 -5.98
C HIS A 162 -2.69 3.97 -7.48
N GLY A 163 -3.70 3.37 -8.11
CA GLY A 163 -4.10 3.63 -9.50
C GLY A 163 -4.97 4.88 -9.67
N GLY A 164 -5.66 5.00 -10.79
CA GLY A 164 -6.52 6.15 -11.07
C GLY A 164 -5.78 7.46 -11.28
N ALA A 165 -6.46 8.58 -10.97
CA ALA A 165 -6.01 9.93 -11.33
C ALA A 165 -6.41 11.02 -10.31
N ILE A 166 -6.71 10.66 -9.06
CA ILE A 166 -7.12 11.60 -7.99
C ILE A 166 -6.14 11.45 -6.82
N SER A 167 -5.69 12.55 -6.22
CA SER A 167 -4.80 12.52 -5.04
C SER A 167 -5.24 13.53 -3.97
N TYR A 168 -5.21 13.11 -2.71
CA TYR A 168 -5.33 13.98 -1.53
C TYR A 168 -4.10 13.86 -0.61
N GLY A 169 -2.94 13.59 -1.20
CA GLY A 169 -1.69 13.28 -0.49
C GLY A 169 -1.17 11.85 -0.74
N CYS A 170 -1.70 11.16 -1.74
CA CYS A 170 -1.28 9.83 -2.16
C CYS A 170 -0.27 9.87 -3.31
N VAL A 171 0.45 8.76 -3.50
CA VAL A 171 1.30 8.50 -4.67
C VAL A 171 0.47 7.81 -5.75
N VAL A 172 0.14 8.53 -6.82
CA VAL A 172 -0.80 8.06 -7.84
C VAL A 172 -0.06 7.78 -9.14
N ILE A 173 0.01 6.52 -9.55
CA ILE A 173 0.80 6.09 -10.73
C ILE A 173 -0.07 5.54 -11.87
N GLY A 174 -1.39 5.53 -11.70
CA GLY A 174 -2.36 5.04 -12.69
C GLY A 174 -2.48 3.52 -12.75
N ASP A 175 -3.62 3.05 -13.26
CA ASP A 175 -4.05 1.65 -13.17
C ASP A 175 -3.02 0.66 -13.69
N ARG A 176 -2.51 0.90 -14.90
CA ARG A 176 -1.57 -0.02 -15.56
C ARG A 176 -0.26 -0.18 -14.78
N ASN A 177 0.21 0.88 -14.14
CA ASN A 177 1.47 0.89 -13.39
C ASN A 177 1.28 0.32 -11.99
N ILE A 178 0.17 0.64 -11.31
CA ILE A 178 -0.09 0.08 -9.97
C ILE A 178 -0.25 -1.43 -10.02
N GLU A 179 -0.79 -2.00 -11.10
CA GLU A 179 -0.85 -3.45 -11.28
C GLU A 179 0.52 -4.14 -11.17
N GLU A 180 1.55 -3.51 -11.73
CA GLU A 180 2.92 -4.05 -11.71
C GLU A 180 3.50 -4.02 -10.30
N VAL A 181 3.41 -2.86 -9.64
CA VAL A 181 3.94 -2.66 -8.28
C VAL A 181 3.16 -3.51 -7.27
N PHE A 182 1.82 -3.49 -7.32
CA PHE A 182 0.93 -4.25 -6.45
C PHE A 182 1.19 -5.75 -6.57
N MET A 183 1.31 -6.28 -7.80
CA MET A 183 1.61 -7.69 -8.01
C MET A 183 2.95 -8.10 -7.39
N LEU A 184 4.00 -7.29 -7.59
CA LEU A 184 5.33 -7.60 -7.05
C LEU A 184 5.34 -7.54 -5.52
N SER A 185 4.69 -6.54 -4.92
CA SER A 185 4.53 -6.42 -3.47
C SER A 185 3.67 -7.54 -2.87
N PHE A 186 2.62 -7.96 -3.56
CA PHE A 186 1.83 -9.13 -3.16
C PHE A 186 2.66 -10.41 -3.19
N LEU A 187 3.47 -10.62 -4.24
CA LEU A 187 4.32 -11.82 -4.37
C LEU A 187 5.46 -11.85 -3.35
N ALA A 188 6.05 -10.70 -3.02
CA ALA A 188 7.10 -10.60 -2.01
C ALA A 188 6.53 -10.69 -0.58
N GLY A 189 5.29 -10.27 -0.38
CA GLY A 189 4.70 -10.02 0.94
C GLY A 189 4.74 -8.52 1.26
N LYS A 190 3.66 -8.02 1.85
CA LYS A 190 3.52 -6.59 2.22
C LYS A 190 4.56 -6.19 3.27
N GLU A 191 4.87 -7.09 4.19
CA GLU A 191 5.93 -6.99 5.19
C GLU A 191 7.35 -6.94 4.59
N ASN A 192 7.51 -7.42 3.35
CA ASN A 192 8.78 -7.36 2.60
C ASN A 192 8.79 -6.22 1.56
N THR A 193 7.84 -5.29 1.65
CA THR A 193 7.74 -4.11 0.78
C THR A 193 7.99 -2.85 1.59
N GLN A 194 8.96 -2.04 1.14
CA GLN A 194 9.29 -0.77 1.77
C GLN A 194 9.18 0.38 0.78
N LEU A 195 8.57 1.48 1.21
CA LEU A 195 8.38 2.71 0.45
C LEU A 195 9.23 3.83 1.04
N TYR A 196 10.02 4.46 0.20
CA TYR A 196 10.86 5.61 0.54
C TYR A 196 10.31 6.80 -0.22
N ILE A 197 9.99 7.89 0.47
CA ILE A 197 9.48 9.10 -0.16
C ILE A 197 10.46 10.24 0.10
N PHE A 198 11.16 10.63 -0.96
CA PHE A 198 12.17 11.67 -0.98
C PHE A 198 11.59 13.01 -1.47
N PRO A 199 12.09 14.15 -0.97
CA PRO A 199 11.71 15.48 -1.46
C PRO A 199 12.03 15.69 -2.96
N HIS A 200 13.21 15.24 -3.38
CA HIS A 200 13.70 15.26 -4.77
C HIS A 200 14.80 14.22 -4.97
N ASP A 201 15.28 14.00 -6.20
CA ASP A 201 16.48 13.19 -6.45
C ASP A 201 17.76 13.99 -6.15
N THR A 202 18.85 13.30 -5.84
CA THR A 202 20.14 13.93 -5.51
C THR A 202 21.29 13.16 -6.19
N ILE A 203 22.51 13.67 -6.06
CA ILE A 203 23.70 12.89 -6.38
C ILE A 203 23.80 11.78 -5.32
N ARG A 204 23.37 10.56 -5.66
CA ARG A 204 23.14 9.49 -4.66
C ARG A 204 24.41 9.02 -3.93
N SER A 205 25.60 9.28 -4.48
CA SER A 205 26.89 9.03 -3.83
C SER A 205 27.23 10.08 -2.75
N GLU A 206 26.73 11.30 -2.91
CA GLU A 206 26.93 12.45 -2.02
C GLU A 206 25.59 13.17 -1.83
N PRO A 207 24.62 12.51 -1.18
CA PRO A 207 23.26 13.03 -1.13
C PRO A 207 23.17 14.20 -0.16
N GLU A 208 22.53 15.28 -0.63
CA GLU A 208 22.25 16.47 0.15
C GLU A 208 20.84 16.98 -0.20
N PHE A 209 19.96 17.06 0.81
CA PHE A 209 18.66 17.72 0.64
C PHE A 209 18.74 19.18 1.06
N LYS A 210 18.05 20.04 0.31
CA LYS A 210 18.02 21.48 0.63
C LYS A 210 17.36 21.73 1.97
N HIS A 211 17.92 22.67 2.72
CA HIS A 211 17.28 23.20 3.92
C HIS A 211 15.90 23.77 3.58
N CYS A 212 14.94 23.53 4.48
CA CYS A 212 13.57 24.02 4.36
C CYS A 212 13.27 24.97 5.52
N GLU A 213 13.29 26.27 5.25
CA GLU A 213 13.08 27.32 6.27
C GLU A 213 11.70 27.26 6.93
N LYS A 214 10.69 26.77 6.19
CA LYS A 214 9.30 26.67 6.65
C LYS A 214 8.96 25.31 7.25
N CYS A 215 9.91 24.37 7.23
CA CYS A 215 9.69 23.04 7.79
C CYS A 215 9.99 23.03 9.29
N PRO A 216 9.42 22.07 10.04
CA PRO A 216 9.75 21.91 11.44
C PRO A 216 11.24 21.67 11.69
N VAL A 217 11.70 21.98 12.91
CA VAL A 217 13.09 21.81 13.32
C VAL A 217 13.58 20.37 13.14
N TRP A 218 12.72 19.38 13.41
CA TRP A 218 13.04 17.96 13.25
C TRP A 218 13.19 17.52 11.79
N TYR A 219 12.79 18.34 10.80
CA TYR A 219 12.93 18.00 9.39
C TYR A 219 14.41 17.81 8.98
N GLY A 220 15.34 18.48 9.67
CA GLY A 220 16.77 18.24 9.52
C GLY A 220 17.22 16.82 9.92
N GLU A 221 16.50 16.18 10.85
CA GLU A 221 16.74 14.78 11.20
C GLU A 221 16.15 13.81 10.17
N LEU A 222 14.92 14.08 9.73
CA LEU A 222 14.29 13.31 8.66
C LEU A 222 15.16 13.28 7.39
N THR A 223 15.62 14.45 6.94
CA THR A 223 16.46 14.58 5.74
C THR A 223 17.78 13.83 5.88
N ARG A 224 18.44 13.87 7.05
CA ARG A 224 19.64 13.04 7.32
C ARG A 224 19.36 11.54 7.20
N HIS A 225 18.21 11.06 7.69
CA HIS A 225 17.83 9.65 7.52
C HIS A 225 17.62 9.30 6.04
N LEU A 226 16.96 10.18 5.29
CA LEU A 226 16.74 10.01 3.86
C LEU A 226 18.05 10.07 3.05
N GLU A 227 19.01 10.90 3.43
CA GLU A 227 20.36 10.96 2.81
C GLU A 227 21.12 9.65 2.99
N GLN A 228 21.00 8.98 4.13
CA GLN A 228 21.59 7.64 4.27
C GLN A 228 20.82 6.59 3.46
N ALA A 229 19.49 6.66 3.45
CA ALA A 229 18.66 5.70 2.74
C ALA A 229 18.84 5.77 1.21
N ILE A 230 18.96 6.96 0.63
CA ILE A 230 19.00 7.12 -0.84
C ILE A 230 20.24 6.44 -1.48
N LYS A 231 21.33 6.28 -0.72
CA LYS A 231 22.58 5.64 -1.18
C LYS A 231 22.38 4.21 -1.68
N GLN A 232 21.39 3.49 -1.13
CA GLN A 232 21.07 2.13 -1.56
C GLN A 232 20.42 2.06 -2.96
N PHE A 233 20.01 3.20 -3.51
CA PHE A 233 19.38 3.32 -4.82
C PHE A 233 20.39 3.81 -5.86
N SER A 234 21.60 3.24 -5.90
CA SER A 234 22.61 3.65 -6.87
C SER A 234 22.32 3.04 -8.25
N ARG A 235 22.13 3.88 -9.26
CA ARG A 235 22.00 3.50 -10.68
C ARG A 235 22.81 4.43 -11.57
#